data_AF-A0A1B1UCC7-F1
#
_entry.id   AF-A0A1B1UCC7-F1
#
_cell.length_a   1.000
_cell.length_b   1.000
_cell.length_c   1.000
_cell.angle_alpha   90.00
_cell.angle_beta   90.00
_cell.angle_gamma   90.00
#
_symmetry.space_group_name_H-M   'P 1'
#
loop_
_entity.id
_entity.type
_entity.pdbx_description
1 polymer ?
#
loop_
_entity_poly.entity_id
_entity_poly.type
_entity_poly.pdbx_seq_one_letter_code
_entity_poly.pdbx_strand_id
1 'polypeptide(L)'
;MLFGFRKLLGVATFALIIVLLGPKLFVLFDNPKSATVPAKLFEARQYILSKSVPVLHRYVPTNIAGNDRSDWILIGLAIVATIFSGAIAQRAQTAQNRQMLRKSAQAWRRKEGVKPGSKLDAELETTLRMAESGKAVNRQELLRVFAETKKKLDTFGREVAFLAIDVVGSVGMKAGEDPASIQYDFEEYRKLVERIFRARGVLKTAWTPDGVMACFAHVEDACQSGKDVIKSLKVFNREVKLSKADFAVRCGVNAGLVYFDDSTPLETISDRVIDVAGHMQKNAEPNTVLVARKIIEPLRQLEEFTHTTQVIDGYEASVWRDASS
;
A
#
# COMPACT_ATOMS: atom_id res chain seq x y z
N MET A 1 -6.30 -26.22 -3.21
CA MET A 1 -6.13 -27.68 -3.44
C MET A 1 -6.06 -28.49 -2.14
N LEU A 2 -5.18 -28.15 -1.18
CA LEU A 2 -4.99 -28.92 0.08
C LEU A 2 -6.26 -29.16 0.91
N PHE A 3 -7.19 -28.20 0.96
CA PHE A 3 -8.44 -28.35 1.71
C PHE A 3 -9.43 -29.35 1.07
N GLY A 4 -9.46 -29.39 -0.27
CA GLY A 4 -10.25 -30.38 -1.02
C GLY A 4 -9.69 -31.79 -0.82
N PHE A 5 -8.36 -31.92 -0.83
CA PHE A 5 -7.68 -33.17 -0.53
C PHE A 5 -7.99 -33.67 0.90
N ARG A 6 -7.98 -32.77 1.92
CA ARG A 6 -8.35 -33.13 3.30
C ARG A 6 -9.79 -33.64 3.40
N LYS A 7 -10.75 -32.97 2.74
CA LYS A 7 -12.15 -33.40 2.75
C LYS A 7 -12.32 -34.76 2.08
N LEU A 8 -11.67 -34.97 0.94
CA LEU A 8 -11.67 -36.26 0.24
C LEU A 8 -11.04 -37.37 1.09
N LEU A 9 -9.91 -37.09 1.75
CA LEU A 9 -9.24 -38.04 2.63
C LEU A 9 -10.12 -38.41 3.83
N GLY A 10 -10.78 -37.43 4.45
CA GLY A 10 -11.72 -37.68 5.55
C GLY A 10 -12.94 -38.51 5.13
N VAL A 11 -13.51 -38.24 3.96
CA VAL A 11 -14.60 -39.06 3.38
C VAL A 11 -14.12 -40.47 3.07
N ALA A 12 -12.91 -40.62 2.52
CA ALA A 12 -12.32 -41.92 2.23
C ALA A 12 -12.04 -42.73 3.51
N THR A 13 -11.52 -42.10 4.57
CA THR A 13 -11.33 -42.75 5.88
C THR A 13 -12.66 -43.17 6.50
N PHE A 14 -13.69 -42.34 6.41
CA PHE A 14 -15.03 -42.69 6.90
C PHE A 14 -15.64 -43.87 6.12
N ALA A 15 -15.53 -43.86 4.80
CA ALA A 15 -15.95 -44.97 3.94
C ALA A 15 -15.17 -46.26 4.27
N LEU A 16 -13.85 -46.16 4.52
CA LEU A 16 -13.01 -47.28 4.92
C LEU A 16 -13.47 -47.89 6.26
N ILE A 17 -13.82 -47.05 7.25
CA ILE A 17 -14.36 -47.49 8.53
C ILE A 17 -15.68 -48.25 8.34
N ILE A 18 -16.59 -47.72 7.51
CA ILE A 18 -17.88 -48.38 7.20
C ILE A 18 -17.66 -49.74 6.54
N VAL A 19 -16.73 -49.83 5.57
CA VAL A 19 -16.46 -51.08 4.85
C VAL A 19 -15.80 -52.12 5.76
N LEU A 20 -14.88 -51.71 6.65
CA LEU A 20 -14.15 -52.65 7.52
C LEU A 20 -14.96 -53.09 8.76
N LEU A 21 -15.78 -52.21 9.35
CA LEU A 21 -16.57 -52.51 10.55
C LEU A 21 -18.02 -52.89 10.26
N GLY A 22 -18.60 -52.38 9.17
CA GLY A 22 -19.99 -52.64 8.78
C GLY A 22 -20.35 -54.12 8.76
N PRO A 23 -19.56 -55.00 8.11
CA PRO A 23 -19.82 -56.43 8.09
C PRO A 23 -19.88 -57.09 9.48
N LYS A 24 -19.16 -56.57 10.48
CA LYS A 24 -19.18 -57.09 11.86
C LYS A 24 -20.44 -56.68 12.62
N LEU A 25 -21.02 -55.51 12.30
CA LEU A 25 -22.29 -55.06 12.87
C LEU A 25 -23.47 -55.87 12.34
N PHE A 26 -23.42 -56.34 11.09
CA PHE A 26 -24.47 -57.15 10.50
C PHE A 26 -24.52 -58.60 11.01
N VAL A 27 -23.48 -59.09 11.70
CA VAL A 27 -23.49 -60.41 12.36
C VAL A 27 -24.47 -60.46 13.54
N LEU A 28 -24.92 -59.30 14.05
CA LEU A 28 -25.91 -59.19 15.12
C LEU A 28 -27.37 -59.28 14.64
N PHE A 29 -27.61 -59.34 13.33
CA PHE A 29 -28.95 -59.42 12.76
C PHE A 29 -29.20 -60.81 12.14
N ASP A 30 -30.41 -61.35 12.31
CA ASP A 30 -30.79 -62.64 11.72
C ASP A 30 -30.85 -62.56 10.18
N ASN A 31 -30.25 -63.55 9.49
CA ASN A 31 -30.15 -63.68 8.02
C ASN A 31 -29.47 -62.52 7.25
N PRO A 32 -28.22 -62.14 7.59
CA PRO A 32 -27.53 -61.00 6.97
C PRO A 32 -27.12 -61.24 5.51
N LYS A 33 -27.09 -62.49 5.05
CA LYS A 33 -26.65 -62.86 3.69
C LYS A 33 -27.73 -62.71 2.61
N SER A 34 -28.99 -62.52 3.01
CA SER A 34 -30.14 -62.43 2.09
C SER A 34 -30.41 -61.02 1.57
N ALA A 35 -29.83 -60.00 2.22
CA ALA A 35 -29.93 -58.60 1.80
C ALA A 35 -28.78 -58.20 0.86
N THR A 36 -29.07 -57.42 -0.17
CA THR A 36 -28.13 -56.99 -1.22
C THR A 36 -27.01 -56.07 -0.70
N VAL A 37 -27.24 -55.37 0.41
CA VAL A 37 -26.30 -54.38 0.97
C VAL A 37 -25.18 -55.05 1.79
N PRO A 38 -25.45 -55.97 2.74
CA PRO A 38 -24.40 -56.70 3.45
C PRO A 38 -23.47 -57.48 2.53
N ALA A 39 -23.99 -58.17 1.51
CA ALA A 39 -23.18 -58.96 0.57
C ALA A 39 -22.10 -58.11 -0.13
N LYS A 40 -22.49 -56.94 -0.66
CA LYS A 40 -21.56 -55.99 -1.30
C LYS A 40 -20.52 -55.42 -0.31
N LEU A 41 -20.91 -55.19 0.94
CA LEU A 41 -19.99 -54.75 2.01
C LEU A 41 -18.95 -55.82 2.35
N PHE A 42 -19.34 -57.09 2.39
CA PHE A 42 -18.42 -58.22 2.61
C PHE A 42 -17.41 -58.36 1.46
N GLU A 43 -17.85 -58.28 0.21
CA GLU A 43 -16.98 -58.31 -0.97
C GLU A 43 -15.98 -57.14 -0.96
N ALA A 44 -16.46 -55.92 -0.69
CA ALA A 44 -15.61 -54.73 -0.60
C ALA A 44 -14.57 -54.86 0.52
N ARG A 45 -14.95 -55.40 1.68
CA ARG A 45 -14.02 -55.67 2.79
C ARG A 45 -12.94 -56.67 2.39
N GLN A 46 -13.32 -57.80 1.79
CA GLN A 46 -12.37 -58.82 1.37
C GLN A 46 -11.41 -58.31 0.29
N TYR A 47 -11.90 -57.47 -0.62
CA TYR A 47 -11.05 -56.82 -1.63
C TYR A 47 -10.01 -55.89 -1.00
N ILE A 48 -10.40 -55.06 -0.02
CA ILE A 48 -9.47 -54.16 0.67
C ILE A 48 -8.44 -54.97 1.46
N LEU A 49 -8.88 -55.99 2.20
CA LEU A 49 -7.96 -56.80 3.00
C LEU A 49 -6.98 -57.60 2.14
N SER A 50 -7.44 -58.23 1.04
CA SER A 50 -6.55 -59.02 0.17
C SER A 50 -5.43 -58.17 -0.45
N LYS A 51 -5.68 -56.89 -0.70
CA LYS A 51 -4.67 -55.96 -1.21
C LYS A 51 -3.79 -55.32 -0.13
N SER A 52 -4.38 -54.95 1.01
CA SER A 52 -3.69 -54.16 2.04
C SER A 52 -2.97 -55.00 3.09
N VAL A 53 -3.48 -56.19 3.43
CA VAL A 53 -2.91 -57.06 4.47
C VAL A 53 -1.50 -57.56 4.11
N PRO A 54 -1.20 -58.01 2.88
CA PRO A 54 0.16 -58.45 2.52
C PRO A 54 1.21 -57.35 2.69
N VAL A 55 0.83 -56.10 2.39
CA VAL A 55 1.69 -54.93 2.58
C VAL A 55 1.85 -54.60 4.06
N LEU A 56 0.76 -54.67 4.83
CA LEU A 56 0.76 -54.37 6.26
C LEU A 56 1.64 -55.35 7.06
N HIS A 57 1.54 -56.65 6.75
CA HIS A 57 2.33 -57.71 7.41
C HIS A 57 3.84 -57.53 7.25
N ARG A 58 4.28 -56.82 6.20
CA ARG A 58 5.71 -56.53 5.97
C ARG A 58 6.29 -55.53 6.96
N TYR A 59 5.46 -54.69 7.57
CA TYR A 59 5.91 -53.56 8.39
C TYR A 59 5.35 -53.54 9.81
N VAL A 60 4.19 -54.19 10.05
CA VAL A 60 3.50 -54.16 11.34
C VAL A 60 3.06 -55.58 11.69
N PRO A 61 3.37 -56.09 12.91
CA PRO A 61 2.82 -57.35 13.38
C PRO A 61 1.31 -57.20 13.58
N THR A 62 0.53 -57.95 12.80
CA THR A 62 -0.93 -57.85 12.76
C THR A 62 -1.66 -58.85 13.66
N ASN A 63 -0.97 -59.91 14.10
CA ASN A 63 -1.51 -60.92 15.01
C ASN A 63 -1.22 -60.51 16.47
N ILE A 64 -2.27 -60.13 17.19
CA ILE A 64 -2.20 -59.70 18.58
C ILE A 64 -3.12 -60.60 19.40
N ALA A 65 -2.57 -61.28 20.40
CA ALA A 65 -3.29 -62.23 21.25
C ALA A 65 -3.98 -63.37 20.47
N GLY A 66 -3.31 -63.90 19.43
CA GLY A 66 -3.78 -65.04 18.63
C GLY A 66 -4.85 -64.71 17.59
N ASN A 67 -5.29 -63.45 17.49
CA ASN A 67 -6.28 -62.99 16.53
C ASN A 67 -5.67 -61.95 15.57
N ASP A 68 -5.99 -62.05 14.28
CA ASP A 68 -5.62 -61.04 13.27
C ASP A 68 -6.42 -59.75 13.50
N ARG A 69 -5.70 -58.66 13.79
CA ARG A 69 -6.26 -57.32 14.07
C ARG A 69 -6.01 -56.33 12.93
N SER A 70 -5.67 -56.82 11.73
CA SER A 70 -5.40 -55.99 10.54
C SER A 70 -6.46 -54.92 10.29
N ASP A 71 -7.75 -55.21 10.49
CA ASP A 71 -8.85 -54.24 10.33
C ASP A 71 -8.65 -52.98 11.19
N TRP A 72 -8.33 -53.16 12.47
CA TRP A 72 -8.22 -52.07 13.44
C TRP A 72 -6.94 -51.27 13.24
N ILE A 73 -5.86 -51.94 12.82
CA ILE A 73 -4.59 -51.30 12.50
C ILE A 73 -4.75 -50.40 11.25
N LEU A 74 -5.45 -50.87 10.21
CA LEU A 74 -5.73 -50.06 9.01
C LEU A 74 -6.60 -48.84 9.33
N ILE A 75 -7.63 -49.00 10.17
CA ILE A 75 -8.47 -47.89 10.63
C ILE A 75 -7.64 -46.87 11.42
N GLY A 76 -6.83 -47.35 12.37
CA GLY A 76 -5.95 -46.49 13.17
C GLY A 76 -4.96 -45.70 12.30
N LEU A 77 -4.33 -46.35 11.34
CA LEU A 77 -3.38 -45.72 10.42
C LEU A 77 -4.05 -44.68 9.52
N ALA A 78 -5.25 -44.95 9.02
CA ALA A 78 -6.02 -44.00 8.22
C ALA A 78 -6.45 -42.75 9.02
N ILE A 79 -6.83 -42.93 10.29
CA ILE A 79 -7.15 -41.82 11.19
C ILE A 79 -5.90 -40.96 11.45
N VAL A 80 -4.77 -41.59 11.77
CA VAL A 80 -3.49 -40.90 12.00
C VAL A 80 -3.05 -40.12 10.76
N ALA A 81 -3.14 -40.72 9.56
CA ALA A 81 -2.82 -40.06 8.30
C ALA A 81 -3.72 -38.84 8.03
N THR A 82 -5.01 -38.93 8.39
CA THR A 82 -5.96 -37.82 8.25
C THR A 82 -5.65 -36.66 9.20
N ILE A 83 -5.29 -36.96 10.45
CA ILE A 83 -4.88 -35.95 11.44
C ILE A 83 -3.58 -35.27 11.01
N PHE A 84 -2.58 -36.06 10.60
CA PHE A 84 -1.26 -35.56 10.23
C PHE A 84 -1.29 -34.70 8.96
N SER A 85 -2.03 -35.14 7.93
CA SER A 85 -2.24 -34.35 6.71
C SER A 85 -2.98 -33.04 7.00
N GLY A 86 -3.93 -33.03 7.94
CA GLY A 86 -4.59 -31.82 8.43
C GLY A 86 -3.61 -30.83 9.07
N ALA A 87 -2.73 -31.31 9.95
CA ALA A 87 -1.72 -30.48 10.61
C ALA A 87 -0.71 -29.89 9.60
N ILE A 88 -0.27 -30.68 8.63
CA ILE A 88 0.64 -30.22 7.56
C ILE A 88 -0.05 -29.17 6.68
N ALA A 89 -1.28 -29.44 6.24
CA ALA A 89 -2.03 -28.51 5.40
C ALA A 89 -2.26 -27.16 6.10
N GLN A 90 -2.57 -27.20 7.39
CA GLN A 90 -2.76 -25.99 8.19
C GLN A 90 -1.45 -25.19 8.32
N ARG A 91 -0.32 -25.85 8.59
CA ARG A 91 1.00 -25.19 8.62
C ARG A 91 1.35 -24.56 7.27
N ALA A 92 1.19 -25.30 6.18
CA ALA A 92 1.45 -24.81 4.83
C ALA A 92 0.58 -23.58 4.49
N GLN A 93 -0.70 -23.61 4.83
CA GLN A 93 -1.61 -22.50 4.59
C GLN A 93 -1.26 -21.26 5.42
N THR A 94 -0.91 -21.43 6.70
CA THR A 94 -0.45 -20.30 7.53
C THR A 94 0.84 -19.68 6.99
N ALA A 95 1.78 -20.49 6.48
CA ALA A 95 3.01 -19.99 5.87
C ALA A 95 2.72 -19.19 4.59
N GLN A 96 1.83 -19.68 3.73
CA GLN A 96 1.42 -18.95 2.52
C GLN A 96 0.72 -17.63 2.84
N ASN A 97 -0.19 -17.62 3.82
CA ASN A 97 -0.89 -16.41 4.25
C ASN A 97 0.10 -15.35 4.79
N ARG A 98 1.09 -15.77 5.59
CA ARG A 98 2.14 -14.88 6.10
C ARG A 98 2.97 -14.27 4.95
N GLN A 99 3.35 -15.09 3.97
CA GLN A 99 4.11 -14.61 2.83
C GLN A 99 3.32 -13.60 2.00
N MET A 100 2.03 -13.85 1.76
CA MET A 100 1.18 -12.90 1.04
C MET A 100 0.98 -11.59 1.80
N LEU A 101 0.83 -11.64 3.13
CA LEU A 101 0.72 -10.44 3.96
C LEU A 101 1.97 -9.56 3.83
N ARG A 102 3.17 -10.16 3.95
CA ARG A 102 4.43 -9.43 3.79
C ARG A 102 4.55 -8.79 2.42
N LYS A 103 4.21 -9.52 1.36
CA LYS A 103 4.22 -8.98 -0.01
C LYS A 103 3.25 -7.81 -0.17
N SER A 104 2.05 -7.93 0.39
CA SER A 104 1.02 -6.88 0.31
C SER A 104 1.44 -5.63 1.08
N ALA A 105 1.99 -5.79 2.28
CA ALA A 105 2.51 -4.69 3.09
C ALA A 105 3.72 -4.00 2.42
N GLN A 106 4.64 -4.77 1.83
CA GLN A 106 5.77 -4.21 1.07
C GLN A 106 5.31 -3.45 -0.19
N ALA A 107 4.33 -3.97 -0.92
CA ALA A 107 3.76 -3.28 -2.07
C ALA A 107 3.11 -1.95 -1.66
N TRP A 108 2.38 -1.94 -0.54
CA TRP A 108 1.80 -0.72 0.02
C TRP A 108 2.87 0.28 0.45
N ARG A 109 3.91 -0.16 1.18
CA ARG A 109 5.06 0.70 1.57
C ARG A 109 5.69 1.40 0.37
N ARG A 110 5.88 0.68 -0.73
CA ARG A 110 6.43 1.25 -1.97
C ARG A 110 5.50 2.24 -2.63
N LYS A 111 4.19 1.96 -2.63
CA LYS A 111 3.19 2.84 -3.24
C LYS A 111 3.08 4.17 -2.51
N GLU A 112 3.12 4.15 -1.19
CA GLU A 112 2.92 5.33 -0.33
C GLU A 112 4.24 5.99 0.10
N GLY A 113 5.39 5.59 -0.46
CA GLY A 113 6.68 6.25 -0.19
C GLY A 113 7.20 6.13 1.26
N VAL A 114 6.70 5.15 2.04
CA VAL A 114 7.04 5.04 3.47
C VAL A 114 8.51 4.66 3.65
N LYS A 115 9.28 5.54 4.32
CA LYS A 115 10.71 5.32 4.57
C LYS A 115 10.97 4.22 5.60
N PRO A 116 11.95 3.32 5.37
CA PRO A 116 12.42 2.37 6.37
C PRO A 116 12.88 3.07 7.66
N GLY A 117 12.44 2.60 8.82
CA GLY A 117 12.80 3.16 10.12
C GLY A 117 12.04 4.44 10.53
N SER A 118 11.10 4.92 9.72
CA SER A 118 10.15 5.94 10.16
C SER A 118 9.24 5.41 11.27
N LYS A 119 8.63 6.29 12.08
CA LYS A 119 7.62 5.90 13.09
C LYS A 119 6.49 5.07 12.46
N LEU A 120 6.06 5.45 11.25
CA LEU A 120 5.07 4.72 10.45
C LEU A 120 5.54 3.30 10.08
N ASP A 121 6.81 3.14 9.72
CA ASP A 121 7.38 1.82 9.39
C ASP A 121 7.45 0.90 10.61
N ALA A 122 7.84 1.46 11.77
CA ALA A 122 7.88 0.75 13.04
C ALA A 122 6.48 0.31 13.51
N GLU A 123 5.47 1.18 13.39
CA GLU A 123 4.09 0.86 13.75
C GLU A 123 3.47 -0.18 12.80
N LEU A 124 3.78 -0.10 11.51
CA LEU A 124 3.40 -1.12 10.53
C LEU A 124 4.07 -2.46 10.84
N GLU A 125 5.37 -2.47 11.17
CA GLU A 125 6.10 -3.71 11.49
C GLU A 125 5.60 -4.36 12.78
N THR A 126 5.36 -3.57 13.83
CA THR A 126 4.78 -4.09 15.08
C THR A 126 3.42 -4.69 14.85
N THR A 127 2.56 -4.04 14.06
CA THR A 127 1.22 -4.56 13.75
C THR A 127 1.29 -5.83 12.90
N LEU A 128 2.20 -5.91 11.93
CA LEU A 128 2.45 -7.13 11.16
C LEU A 128 2.93 -8.27 12.06
N ARG A 129 3.83 -8.00 13.01
CA ARG A 129 4.29 -9.01 13.98
C ARG A 129 3.15 -9.52 14.87
N MET A 130 2.25 -8.63 15.30
CA MET A 130 1.04 -9.02 16.04
C MET A 130 0.10 -9.87 15.20
N ALA A 131 -0.09 -9.52 13.92
CA ALA A 131 -0.88 -10.32 12.99
C ALA A 131 -0.28 -11.71 12.72
N GLU A 132 1.06 -11.81 12.71
CA GLU A 132 1.79 -13.07 12.52
C GLU A 132 1.76 -13.99 13.76
N SER A 133 1.65 -13.42 14.97
CA SER A 133 1.67 -14.15 16.24
C SER A 133 0.31 -14.72 16.67
N GLY A 134 -0.80 -14.24 16.10
CA GLY A 134 -2.14 -14.79 16.34
C GLY A 134 -2.27 -16.26 15.89
N LYS A 135 -2.68 -17.16 16.80
CA LYS A 135 -2.95 -18.57 16.46
C LYS A 135 -4.15 -18.65 15.50
N ALA A 136 -3.94 -19.29 14.35
CA ALA A 136 -4.92 -19.49 13.27
C ALA A 136 -5.34 -18.19 12.56
N VAL A 137 -4.35 -17.52 11.98
CA VAL A 137 -4.52 -16.36 11.11
C VAL A 137 -5.49 -16.65 9.94
N ASN A 138 -6.76 -16.30 10.13
CA ASN A 138 -7.78 -16.29 9.07
C ASN A 138 -7.49 -15.11 8.14
N ARG A 139 -7.65 -15.30 6.83
CA ARG A 139 -7.50 -14.25 5.81
C ARG A 139 -8.33 -13.01 6.16
N GLN A 140 -9.54 -13.19 6.70
CA GLN A 140 -10.40 -12.08 7.10
C GLN A 140 -9.81 -11.26 8.25
N GLU A 141 -9.18 -11.92 9.21
CA GLU A 141 -8.56 -11.27 10.36
C GLU A 141 -7.31 -10.50 9.95
N LEU A 142 -6.52 -11.03 9.00
CA LEU A 142 -5.42 -10.28 8.38
C LEU A 142 -5.87 -9.04 7.64
N LEU A 143 -6.94 -9.16 6.85
CA LEU A 143 -7.48 -8.02 6.12
C LEU A 143 -8.02 -6.97 7.08
N ARG A 144 -8.64 -7.39 8.19
CA ARG A 144 -9.08 -6.49 9.26
C ARG A 144 -7.91 -5.77 9.91
N VAL A 145 -6.87 -6.51 10.32
CA VAL A 145 -5.67 -5.90 10.92
C VAL A 145 -5.02 -4.93 9.94
N PHE A 146 -4.89 -5.30 8.67
CA PHE A 146 -4.35 -4.40 7.64
C PHE A 146 -5.23 -3.15 7.45
N ALA A 147 -6.56 -3.28 7.45
CA ALA A 147 -7.47 -2.14 7.37
C ALA A 147 -7.40 -1.25 8.62
N GLU A 148 -7.27 -1.82 9.81
CA GLU A 148 -7.09 -1.07 11.06
C GLU A 148 -5.73 -0.37 11.12
N THR A 149 -4.64 -1.02 10.67
CA THR A 149 -3.33 -0.40 10.50
C THR A 149 -3.39 0.73 9.50
N LYS A 150 -3.98 0.50 8.31
CA LYS A 150 -4.17 1.56 7.33
C LYS A 150 -4.94 2.73 7.93
N LYS A 151 -6.04 2.49 8.65
CA LYS A 151 -6.82 3.56 9.30
C LYS A 151 -6.00 4.36 10.32
N LYS A 152 -5.17 3.69 11.12
CA LYS A 152 -4.23 4.35 12.04
C LYS A 152 -3.13 5.11 11.31
N LEU A 153 -2.65 4.58 10.19
CA LEU A 153 -1.64 5.21 9.36
C LEU A 153 -2.21 6.43 8.62
N ASP A 154 -3.44 6.35 8.11
CA ASP A 154 -4.19 7.45 7.49
C ASP A 154 -4.33 8.64 8.49
N THR A 155 -4.45 8.39 9.80
CA THR A 155 -4.42 9.46 10.83
C THR A 155 -3.08 10.19 10.96
N PHE A 156 -1.98 9.63 10.45
CA PHE A 156 -0.68 10.33 10.38
C PHE A 156 -0.50 11.09 9.07
N GLY A 157 -1.31 10.82 8.05
CA GLY A 157 -1.31 11.61 6.82
C GLY A 157 -1.95 12.97 7.09
N ARG A 158 -1.34 14.04 6.59
CA ARG A 158 -1.95 15.38 6.60
C ARG A 158 -2.33 15.72 5.16
N GLU A 159 -3.55 16.19 4.95
CA GLU A 159 -3.88 16.87 3.70
C GLU A 159 -3.14 18.21 3.70
N VAL A 160 -2.27 18.40 2.70
CA VAL A 160 -1.45 19.59 2.54
C VAL A 160 -1.37 19.99 1.08
N ALA A 161 -1.00 21.25 0.86
CA ALA A 161 -0.77 21.81 -0.45
C ALA A 161 0.70 22.18 -0.64
N PHE A 162 1.23 21.93 -1.82
CA PHE A 162 2.59 22.29 -2.20
C PHE A 162 2.57 23.35 -3.30
N LEU A 163 3.45 24.33 -3.15
CA LEU A 163 3.74 25.37 -4.13
C LEU A 163 5.21 25.25 -4.54
N ALA A 164 5.43 24.97 -5.83
CA ALA A 164 6.74 25.04 -6.46
C ALA A 164 6.89 26.38 -7.20
N ILE A 165 7.98 27.10 -6.97
CA ILE A 165 8.32 28.34 -7.68
C ILE A 165 9.71 28.21 -8.29
N ASP A 166 9.87 28.67 -9.52
CA ASP A 166 11.14 28.69 -10.26
C ASP A 166 11.31 30.03 -10.99
N VAL A 167 12.51 30.61 -10.93
CA VAL A 167 12.85 31.84 -11.65
C VAL A 167 13.13 31.52 -13.12
N VAL A 168 12.36 32.13 -14.02
CA VAL A 168 12.45 31.92 -15.46
C VAL A 168 13.80 32.41 -15.99
N GLY A 169 14.51 31.56 -16.71
CA GLY A 169 15.75 31.95 -17.39
C GLY A 169 16.89 32.29 -16.43
N SER A 170 16.87 31.77 -15.20
CA SER A 170 17.85 32.05 -14.14
C SER A 170 19.32 31.94 -14.61
N VAL A 171 19.63 30.97 -15.47
CA VAL A 171 20.98 30.79 -16.06
C VAL A 171 21.37 31.95 -16.96
N GLY A 172 20.45 32.41 -17.82
CA GLY A 172 20.69 33.54 -18.71
C GLY A 172 20.78 34.86 -17.96
N MET A 173 19.97 35.04 -16.90
CA MET A 173 20.00 36.24 -16.05
C MET A 173 21.34 36.44 -15.36
N LYS A 174 22.09 35.36 -15.08
CA LYS A 174 23.40 35.41 -14.43
C LYS A 174 24.54 35.66 -15.41
N ALA A 175 24.32 35.51 -16.71
CA ALA A 175 25.37 35.58 -17.71
C ALA A 175 25.73 37.04 -18.03
N GLY A 176 27.00 37.40 -17.81
CA GLY A 176 27.52 38.74 -18.13
C GLY A 176 27.12 39.85 -17.14
N GLU A 177 26.49 39.49 -16.02
CA GLU A 177 26.21 40.39 -14.90
C GLU A 177 27.29 40.29 -13.81
N ASP A 178 27.38 41.30 -12.98
CA ASP A 178 28.27 41.30 -11.81
C ASP A 178 27.80 40.26 -10.77
N PRO A 179 28.67 39.33 -10.31
CA PRO A 179 28.28 38.29 -9.37
C PRO A 179 27.72 38.80 -8.04
N ALA A 180 28.22 39.93 -7.53
CA ALA A 180 27.73 40.50 -6.27
C ALA A 180 26.31 41.07 -6.43
N SER A 181 26.04 41.71 -7.56
CA SER A 181 24.71 42.23 -7.91
C SER A 181 23.69 41.10 -8.06
N ILE A 182 24.06 40.00 -8.72
CA ILE A 182 23.22 38.79 -8.82
C ILE A 182 22.96 38.18 -7.44
N GLN A 183 23.98 38.03 -6.60
CA GLN A 183 23.82 37.47 -5.27
C GLN A 183 22.89 38.34 -4.42
N TYR A 184 23.01 39.66 -4.49
CA TYR A 184 22.12 40.60 -3.83
C TYR A 184 20.67 40.44 -4.29
N ASP A 185 20.44 40.41 -5.61
CA ASP A 185 19.08 40.28 -6.17
C ASP A 185 18.40 38.98 -5.75
N PHE A 186 19.09 37.84 -5.82
CA PHE A 186 18.52 36.55 -5.40
C PHE A 186 18.28 36.48 -3.89
N GLU A 187 19.09 37.14 -3.06
CA GLU A 187 18.88 37.23 -1.62
C GLU A 187 17.69 38.12 -1.27
N GLU A 188 17.51 39.26 -1.94
CA GLU A 188 16.34 40.12 -1.76
C GLU A 188 15.06 39.46 -2.28
N TYR A 189 15.13 38.73 -3.39
CA TYR A 189 14.04 37.90 -3.89
C TYR A 189 13.66 36.83 -2.85
N ARG A 190 14.65 36.14 -2.27
CA ARG A 190 14.42 35.15 -1.20
C ARG A 190 13.69 35.78 -0.01
N LYS A 191 14.14 36.94 0.47
CA LYS A 191 13.47 37.67 1.57
C LYS A 191 12.03 38.06 1.23
N LEU A 192 11.79 38.52 0.00
CA LEU A 192 10.44 38.84 -0.48
C LEU A 192 9.51 37.62 -0.40
N VAL A 193 9.95 36.49 -0.96
CA VAL A 193 9.17 35.25 -0.98
C VAL A 193 8.95 34.70 0.43
N GLU A 194 9.99 34.68 1.27
CA GLU A 194 9.86 34.23 2.67
C GLU A 194 8.86 35.07 3.46
N ARG A 195 8.84 36.39 3.25
CA ARG A 195 7.86 37.27 3.89
C ARG A 195 6.43 36.91 3.49
N ILE A 196 6.20 36.66 2.20
CA ILE A 196 4.88 36.25 1.68
C ILE A 196 4.47 34.90 2.28
N PHE A 197 5.38 33.92 2.26
CA PHE A 197 5.11 32.58 2.79
C PHE A 197 4.81 32.60 4.29
N ARG A 198 5.53 33.39 5.08
CA ARG A 198 5.25 33.56 6.52
C ARG A 198 3.89 34.18 6.76
N ALA A 199 3.52 35.20 5.98
CA ALA A 199 2.20 35.84 6.10
C ALA A 199 1.04 34.89 5.76
N ARG A 200 1.31 33.84 4.99
CA ARG A 200 0.35 32.81 4.55
C ARG A 200 0.45 31.49 5.34
N GLY A 201 1.20 31.47 6.44
CA GLY A 201 1.26 30.30 7.32
C GLY A 201 1.97 29.09 6.72
N VAL A 202 3.06 29.29 5.96
CA VAL A 202 3.87 28.19 5.43
C VAL A 202 4.33 27.24 6.54
N LEU A 203 4.24 25.94 6.28
CA LEU A 203 4.64 24.89 7.22
C LEU A 203 6.13 24.56 7.06
N LYS A 204 6.58 24.39 5.81
CA LYS A 204 7.95 24.01 5.45
C LYS A 204 8.36 24.60 4.11
N THR A 205 9.65 24.88 3.96
CA THR A 205 10.24 25.35 2.70
C THR A 205 11.55 24.60 2.41
N ALA A 206 11.81 24.31 1.14
CA ALA A 206 13.09 23.80 0.66
C ALA A 206 13.53 24.65 -0.54
N TRP A 207 14.70 25.26 -0.43
CA TRP A 207 15.24 26.19 -1.43
C TRP A 207 16.20 25.48 -2.37
N THR A 208 16.12 25.83 -3.65
CA THR A 208 17.18 25.64 -4.64
C THR A 208 17.78 27.02 -4.96
N PRO A 209 18.92 27.10 -5.68
CA PRO A 209 19.54 28.38 -6.02
C PRO A 209 18.66 29.34 -6.85
N ASP A 210 17.61 28.85 -7.49
CA ASP A 210 16.73 29.59 -8.39
C ASP A 210 15.24 29.30 -8.19
N GLY A 211 14.88 28.56 -7.15
CA GLY A 211 13.51 28.15 -6.90
C GLY A 211 13.27 27.74 -5.45
N VAL A 212 12.01 27.47 -5.14
CA VAL A 212 11.59 27.04 -3.81
C VAL A 212 10.39 26.10 -3.91
N MET A 213 10.41 25.06 -3.09
CA MET A 213 9.24 24.25 -2.77
C MET A 213 8.73 24.67 -1.40
N ALA A 214 7.43 24.96 -1.28
CA ALA A 214 6.78 25.35 -0.04
C ALA A 214 5.56 24.48 0.24
N CYS A 215 5.33 24.16 1.51
CA CYS A 215 4.21 23.34 1.99
C CYS A 215 3.28 24.18 2.86
N PHE A 216 1.97 24.08 2.61
CA PHE A 216 0.91 24.81 3.30
C PHE A 216 -0.17 23.85 3.79
N ALA A 217 -0.90 24.26 4.83
CA ALA A 217 -2.02 23.48 5.35
C ALA A 217 -3.22 23.48 4.37
N HIS A 218 -3.40 24.56 3.61
CA HIS A 218 -4.55 24.76 2.73
C HIS A 218 -4.12 25.13 1.30
N VAL A 219 -4.92 24.69 0.34
CA VAL A 219 -4.68 24.94 -1.10
C VAL A 219 -4.74 26.43 -1.41
N GLU A 220 -5.66 27.12 -0.75
CA GLU A 220 -5.90 28.54 -0.91
C GLU A 220 -4.68 29.37 -0.57
N ASP A 221 -3.98 29.02 0.52
CA ASP A 221 -2.77 29.71 0.96
C ASP A 221 -1.61 29.48 -0.02
N ALA A 222 -1.49 28.27 -0.57
CA ALA A 222 -0.50 27.96 -1.60
C ALA A 222 -0.78 28.74 -2.90
N CYS A 223 -2.02 28.71 -3.40
CA CYS A 223 -2.42 29.47 -4.59
C CYS A 223 -2.20 30.97 -4.39
N GLN A 224 -2.64 31.52 -3.26
CA GLN A 224 -2.54 32.94 -2.99
C GLN A 224 -1.10 33.39 -2.78
N SER A 225 -0.25 32.57 -2.15
CA SER A 225 1.19 32.84 -2.06
C SER A 225 1.84 32.98 -3.44
N GLY A 226 1.51 32.08 -4.38
CA GLY A 226 2.02 32.17 -5.76
C GLY A 226 1.57 33.47 -6.46
N LYS A 227 0.28 33.83 -6.32
CA LYS A 227 -0.26 35.09 -6.86
C LYS A 227 0.44 36.32 -6.26
N ASP A 228 0.64 36.32 -4.95
CA ASP A 228 1.24 37.45 -4.22
C ASP A 228 2.73 37.62 -4.58
N VAL A 229 3.47 36.53 -4.81
CA VAL A 229 4.84 36.58 -5.34
C VAL A 229 4.85 37.26 -6.70
N ILE A 230 4.04 36.79 -7.65
CA ILE A 230 3.97 37.34 -9.01
C ILE A 230 3.62 38.85 -8.98
N LYS A 231 2.64 39.24 -8.18
CA LYS A 231 2.25 40.66 -8.05
C LYS A 231 3.37 41.51 -7.45
N SER A 232 4.07 40.98 -6.44
CA SER A 232 5.15 41.70 -5.76
C SER A 232 6.40 41.87 -6.63
N LEU A 233 6.60 40.99 -7.62
CA LEU A 233 7.72 41.11 -8.57
C LEU A 233 7.68 42.42 -9.38
N LYS A 234 6.51 43.04 -9.57
CA LYS A 234 6.41 44.34 -10.27
C LYS A 234 7.17 45.45 -9.54
N VAL A 235 7.03 45.52 -8.22
CA VAL A 235 7.75 46.50 -7.39
C VAL A 235 9.21 46.09 -7.27
N PHE A 236 9.46 44.80 -7.05
CA PHE A 236 10.82 44.25 -6.96
C PHE A 236 11.67 44.57 -8.20
N ASN A 237 11.12 44.35 -9.41
CA ASN A 237 11.80 44.61 -10.68
C ASN A 237 12.04 46.10 -10.92
N ARG A 238 11.21 46.98 -10.39
CA ARG A 238 11.36 48.44 -10.58
C ARG A 238 12.29 49.08 -9.55
N GLU A 239 12.24 48.62 -8.30
CA GLU A 239 12.77 49.39 -7.17
C GLU A 239 13.84 48.65 -6.36
N VAL A 240 14.00 47.34 -6.53
CA VAL A 240 14.88 46.52 -5.68
C VAL A 240 16.03 45.89 -6.46
N LYS A 241 15.74 45.23 -7.58
CA LYS A 241 16.77 44.52 -8.34
C LYS A 241 17.79 45.47 -8.94
N LEU A 242 19.02 44.99 -9.06
CA LEU A 242 20.13 45.69 -9.69
C LEU A 242 20.39 45.17 -11.12
N SER A 243 20.13 43.88 -11.36
CA SER A 243 20.33 43.24 -12.67
C SER A 243 19.42 43.80 -13.76
N LYS A 244 19.89 43.72 -15.01
CA LYS A 244 19.15 44.24 -16.17
C LYS A 244 17.92 43.40 -16.48
N ALA A 245 18.03 42.08 -16.33
CA ALA A 245 16.92 41.16 -16.58
C ALA A 245 15.85 41.26 -15.49
N ASP A 246 14.58 41.23 -15.87
CA ASP A 246 13.46 41.23 -14.91
C ASP A 246 13.27 39.83 -14.34
N PHE A 247 12.97 39.74 -13.05
CA PHE A 247 12.54 38.49 -12.43
C PHE A 247 11.12 38.17 -12.90
N ALA A 248 10.98 36.99 -13.49
CA ALA A 248 9.70 36.36 -13.76
C ALA A 248 9.73 34.95 -13.16
N VAL A 249 8.60 34.47 -12.68
CA VAL A 249 8.53 33.16 -12.02
C VAL A 249 7.46 32.27 -12.62
N ARG A 250 7.68 30.96 -12.55
CA ARG A 250 6.68 29.94 -12.83
C ARG A 250 6.22 29.35 -11.50
N CYS A 251 4.91 29.29 -11.28
CA CYS A 251 4.35 28.70 -10.07
C CYS A 251 3.51 27.47 -10.40
N GLY A 252 3.71 26.38 -9.65
CA GLY A 252 2.95 25.14 -9.75
C GLY A 252 2.36 24.75 -8.41
N VAL A 253 1.07 24.43 -8.37
CA VAL A 253 0.37 24.03 -7.14
C VAL A 253 -0.29 22.67 -7.30
N ASN A 254 -0.12 21.82 -6.28
CA ASN A 254 -0.87 20.59 -6.14
C ASN A 254 -1.10 20.28 -4.66
N ALA A 255 -2.11 19.46 -4.35
CA ALA A 255 -2.46 19.09 -3.00
C ALA A 255 -2.94 17.66 -2.90
N GLY A 256 -2.83 17.11 -1.70
CA GLY A 256 -3.27 15.76 -1.38
C GLY A 256 -2.77 15.31 -0.01
N LEU A 257 -3.13 14.08 0.34
CA LEU A 257 -2.67 13.43 1.54
C LEU A 257 -1.18 13.07 1.42
N VAL A 258 -0.35 13.62 2.30
CA VAL A 258 1.08 13.28 2.39
C VAL A 258 1.42 12.84 3.81
N TYR A 259 2.18 11.75 3.92
CA TYR A 259 2.66 11.24 5.19
C TYR A 259 4.01 11.90 5.52
N PHE A 260 3.99 12.90 6.40
CA PHE A 260 5.23 13.51 6.87
C PHE A 260 5.16 13.90 8.35
N ASP A 261 6.27 13.70 9.06
CA ASP A 261 6.47 14.17 10.43
C ASP A 261 7.03 15.59 10.39
N ASP A 262 6.75 16.39 11.44
CA ASP A 262 7.28 17.74 11.61
C ASP A 262 8.83 17.72 11.63
N SER A 263 9.43 16.60 12.05
CA SER A 263 10.89 16.38 12.05
C SER A 263 11.53 16.11 10.67
N THR A 264 10.76 15.72 9.66
CA THR A 264 11.32 15.30 8.35
C THR A 264 11.51 16.51 7.43
N PRO A 265 12.74 16.82 6.95
CA PRO A 265 12.96 17.93 6.02
C PRO A 265 12.26 17.70 4.68
N LEU A 266 11.74 18.77 4.09
CA LEU A 266 10.89 18.73 2.90
C LEU A 266 11.61 18.11 1.69
N GLU A 267 12.88 18.44 1.51
CA GLU A 267 13.77 17.93 0.47
C GLU A 267 14.00 16.41 0.52
N THR A 268 13.67 15.78 1.65
CA THR A 268 13.81 14.32 1.80
C THR A 268 12.50 13.58 1.54
N ILE A 269 11.38 14.27 1.37
CA ILE A 269 10.07 13.66 1.16
C ILE A 269 9.91 13.36 -0.33
N SER A 270 9.74 12.08 -0.68
CA SER A 270 9.43 11.65 -2.04
C SER A 270 7.97 11.22 -2.07
N ASP A 271 7.13 12.08 -2.64
CA ASP A 271 5.69 11.87 -2.74
C ASP A 271 5.18 12.39 -4.09
N ARG A 272 4.25 11.64 -4.70
CA ARG A 272 3.65 12.01 -5.98
C ARG A 272 2.99 13.39 -5.94
N VAL A 273 2.42 13.81 -4.80
CA VAL A 273 1.79 15.12 -4.66
C VAL A 273 2.81 16.23 -4.90
N ILE A 274 4.03 16.07 -4.39
CA ILE A 274 5.15 17.01 -4.54
C ILE A 274 5.67 17.00 -5.98
N ASP A 275 5.84 15.82 -6.57
CA ASP A 275 6.28 15.66 -7.95
C ASP A 275 5.34 16.40 -8.92
N VAL A 276 4.02 16.21 -8.74
CA VAL A 276 3.00 16.88 -9.56
C VAL A 276 3.08 18.40 -9.40
N ALA A 277 3.29 18.94 -8.19
CA ALA A 277 3.45 20.39 -8.01
C ALA A 277 4.68 20.91 -8.79
N GLY A 278 5.80 20.20 -8.73
CA GLY A 278 6.99 20.50 -9.52
C GLY A 278 6.76 20.41 -11.03
N HIS A 279 6.02 19.41 -11.50
CA HIS A 279 5.66 19.28 -12.91
C HIS A 279 4.69 20.36 -13.37
N MET A 280 3.72 20.76 -12.53
CA MET A 280 2.87 21.92 -12.80
C MET A 280 3.71 23.19 -12.97
N GLN A 281 4.71 23.41 -12.11
CA GLN A 281 5.62 24.55 -12.23
C GLN A 281 6.41 24.52 -13.54
N LYS A 282 6.97 23.37 -13.92
CA LYS A 282 7.76 23.24 -15.16
C LYS A 282 6.96 23.56 -16.43
N ASN A 283 5.66 23.27 -16.42
CA ASN A 283 4.74 23.51 -17.53
C ASN A 283 3.99 24.86 -17.41
N ALA A 284 4.19 25.61 -16.33
CA ALA A 284 3.58 26.93 -16.18
C ALA A 284 4.27 27.94 -17.11
N GLU A 285 3.48 28.89 -17.63
CA GLU A 285 4.02 30.04 -18.34
C GLU A 285 4.64 31.03 -17.34
N PRO A 286 5.60 31.89 -17.77
CA PRO A 286 6.12 32.95 -16.92
C PRO A 286 5.01 33.82 -16.32
N ASN A 287 5.14 34.15 -15.03
CA ASN A 287 4.20 34.95 -14.23
C ASN A 287 2.78 34.36 -14.17
N THR A 288 2.69 33.03 -14.12
CA THR A 288 1.41 32.33 -13.95
C THR A 288 1.46 31.35 -12.79
N VAL A 289 0.28 31.07 -12.21
CA VAL A 289 0.09 29.98 -11.25
C VAL A 289 -0.70 28.87 -11.95
N LEU A 290 -0.04 27.74 -12.19
CA LEU A 290 -0.66 26.55 -12.73
C LEU A 290 -1.03 25.59 -11.59
N VAL A 291 -2.26 25.07 -11.61
CA VAL A 291 -2.79 24.23 -10.54
C VAL A 291 -3.56 23.03 -11.10
N ALA A 292 -3.48 21.89 -10.43
CA ALA A 292 -4.32 20.74 -10.77
C ALA A 292 -5.81 21.11 -10.56
N ARG A 293 -6.65 20.92 -11.58
CA ARG A 293 -8.06 21.34 -11.55
C ARG A 293 -8.83 20.72 -10.38
N LYS A 294 -8.63 19.43 -10.12
CA LYS A 294 -9.37 18.69 -9.08
C LYS A 294 -9.27 19.31 -7.68
N ILE A 295 -8.17 20.02 -7.39
CA ILE A 295 -7.91 20.54 -6.04
C ILE A 295 -8.51 21.93 -5.82
N ILE A 296 -8.79 22.67 -6.90
CA ILE A 296 -9.46 23.98 -6.84
C ILE A 296 -10.95 23.90 -7.17
N GLU A 297 -11.42 22.82 -7.79
CA GLU A 297 -12.83 22.65 -8.16
C GLU A 297 -13.81 22.73 -6.98
N PRO A 298 -13.48 22.20 -5.78
CA PRO A 298 -14.32 22.39 -4.59
C PRO A 298 -14.26 23.82 -4.02
N LEU A 299 -13.31 24.63 -4.46
CA LEU A 299 -13.00 25.93 -3.88
C LEU A 299 -13.67 27.05 -4.69
N ARG A 300 -14.14 28.09 -4.00
CA ARG A 300 -14.65 29.32 -4.64
C ARG A 300 -13.60 30.07 -5.49
N GLN A 301 -12.36 29.59 -5.51
CA GLN A 301 -11.26 30.14 -6.28
C GLN A 301 -11.33 29.84 -7.78
N LEU A 302 -12.22 28.95 -8.23
CA LEU A 302 -12.43 28.62 -9.65
C LEU A 302 -12.63 29.87 -10.53
N GLU A 303 -13.33 30.91 -10.05
CA GLU A 303 -13.64 32.09 -10.86
C GLU A 303 -12.40 32.88 -11.28
N GLU A 304 -11.31 32.79 -10.52
CA GLU A 304 -10.04 33.45 -10.85
C GLU A 304 -9.13 32.60 -11.75
N PHE A 305 -9.37 31.29 -11.83
CA PHE A 305 -8.55 30.36 -12.60
C PHE A 305 -9.25 29.98 -13.91
N THR A 306 -8.53 30.14 -15.01
CA THR A 306 -9.01 29.73 -16.33
C THR A 306 -8.60 28.30 -16.63
N HIS A 307 -9.54 27.50 -17.14
CA HIS A 307 -9.24 26.13 -17.54
C HIS A 307 -8.29 26.10 -18.74
N THR A 308 -7.36 25.16 -18.73
CA THR A 308 -6.46 24.91 -19.87
C THR A 308 -6.71 23.52 -20.46
N THR A 309 -6.29 23.31 -21.70
CA THR A 309 -6.33 22.00 -22.36
C THR A 309 -5.16 21.09 -21.94
N GLN A 310 -4.28 21.56 -21.05
CA GLN A 310 -3.09 20.82 -20.65
C GLN A 310 -3.44 19.74 -19.62
N VAL A 311 -2.86 18.56 -19.80
CA VAL A 311 -2.92 17.45 -18.84
C VAL A 311 -1.51 17.15 -18.36
N ILE A 312 -1.26 17.30 -17.08
CA ILE A 312 0.05 17.12 -16.44
C ILE A 312 -0.09 16.03 -15.38
N ASP A 313 0.69 14.96 -15.51
CA ASP A 313 0.64 13.77 -14.64
C ASP A 313 -0.74 13.12 -14.48
N GLY A 314 -1.60 13.29 -15.49
CA GLY A 314 -2.97 12.79 -15.51
C GLY A 314 -4.01 13.73 -14.88
N TYR A 315 -3.62 14.95 -14.52
CA TYR A 315 -4.53 15.99 -14.03
C TYR A 315 -4.72 17.08 -15.08
N GLU A 316 -5.97 17.45 -15.36
CA GLU A 316 -6.27 18.69 -16.06
C GLU A 316 -5.74 19.89 -15.27
N ALA A 317 -5.20 20.87 -15.97
CA ALA A 317 -4.68 22.07 -15.35
C ALA A 317 -5.66 23.25 -15.44
N SER A 318 -5.52 24.16 -14.49
CA SER A 318 -6.12 25.49 -14.52
C SER A 318 -5.04 26.50 -14.23
N VAL A 319 -5.14 27.69 -14.83
CA VAL A 319 -4.11 28.72 -14.78
C VAL A 319 -4.70 30.03 -14.30
N TRP A 320 -4.02 30.64 -13.35
CA TRP A 320 -4.21 32.04 -12.99
C TRP A 320 -3.13 32.89 -13.66
N ARG A 321 -3.55 34.02 -14.20
CA ARG A 321 -2.68 35.06 -14.74
C ARG A 321 -3.08 36.39 -14.11
N ASP A 322 -2.11 37.24 -13.86
CA ASP A 322 -2.42 38.60 -13.44
C ASP A 322 -3.06 39.35 -14.61
N ALA A 323 -4.28 39.87 -14.44
CA ALA A 323 -4.99 40.62 -15.49
C ALA A 323 -4.29 41.94 -15.86
N SER A 324 -3.26 42.32 -15.12
CA SER A 324 -2.47 43.54 -15.30
C SER A 324 -1.04 43.27 -15.82
N SER A 325 -0.81 42.11 -16.44
CA SER A 325 0.40 41.80 -17.23
C SER A 325 0.22 42.16 -18.70
#